data_AF-A0A8T3XQT1-F1
#
_entry.id   AF-A0A8T3XQT1-F1
#
_cell.length_a   1.000
_cell.length_b   1.000
_cell.length_c   1.000
_cell.angle_alpha   90.00
_cell.angle_beta   90.00
_cell.angle_gamma   90.00
#
_symmetry.space_group_name_H-M   'P 1'
#
loop_
_entity.id
_entity.type
_entity.pdbx_description
1 polymer ?
#
loop_
_entity_poly.entity_id
_entity_poly.type
_entity_poly.pdbx_seq_one_letter_code
_entity_poly.pdbx_strand_id
1 'polypeptide(L)'
;MEQKPSFLFAFLVFSIVDYVTFNEKIKNKAVKVAAYVIVVILVLYIFNGFAKVTLANSKAIGPIYNPQWQQAGIWVKENTPKDAVFVHWWDYGYLVQTGFERATVTDGGNAIGPWNYYVGRHVLTAQNQTEPLSFLKTHDVSYLLIISDEIGKYPAFSSIGSDENYDRYSWISTFVLDPNIQETRNTTVLIYGGGYPFDEDFVYQGKLFPRQASGIGAFLLPLSNSGNNSVLLQPTAIVVSNGEQFKIPLECVFVNGKEINFENKGISGCLRIIPSIDEQNRINPNGAALYLSPRVRRTLFARLYIYGLDSDIYKLVYIDEDKGAPLVVWRGRLIGPLKIWKINYPSDVKTNSVYLETAYQNPSVTFVNKEYY
;
A
#
# COMPACT_ATOMS: atom_id res chain seq x y z
N MET A 1 3.67 19.70 -13.42
CA MET A 1 3.16 21.06 -13.74
C MET A 1 2.93 21.18 -15.26
N GLU A 2 2.08 20.31 -15.83
CA GLU A 2 2.03 20.06 -17.29
C GLU A 2 0.60 20.06 -17.88
N GLN A 3 -0.40 20.57 -17.18
CA GLN A 3 -1.79 20.62 -17.67
C GLN A 3 -2.14 21.88 -18.51
N LYS A 4 -1.23 22.86 -18.62
CA LYS A 4 -1.50 24.17 -19.25
C LYS A 4 -1.90 24.16 -20.74
N PRO A 5 -1.41 23.26 -21.62
CA PRO A 5 -1.77 23.34 -23.04
C PRO A 5 -3.21 22.89 -23.34
N SER A 6 -3.80 22.03 -22.50
CA SER A 6 -5.15 21.48 -22.71
C SER A 6 -6.25 22.53 -22.52
N PHE A 7 -6.13 23.37 -21.49
CA PHE A 7 -7.11 24.41 -21.16
C PHE A 7 -7.14 25.52 -22.22
N LEU A 8 -5.96 25.99 -22.66
CA LEU A 8 -5.84 27.00 -23.71
C LEU A 8 -6.44 26.53 -25.04
N PHE A 9 -6.32 25.24 -25.34
CA PHE A 9 -6.87 24.68 -26.57
C PHE A 9 -8.39 24.48 -26.50
N ALA A 10 -8.91 23.96 -25.38
CA ALA A 10 -10.35 23.88 -25.15
C ALA A 10 -11.00 25.28 -25.22
N PHE A 11 -10.33 26.28 -24.66
CA PHE A 11 -10.72 27.68 -24.77
C PHE A 11 -10.70 28.16 -26.22
N LEU A 12 -9.66 27.84 -27.01
CA LEU A 12 -9.59 28.20 -28.43
C LEU A 12 -10.72 27.57 -29.26
N VAL A 13 -11.02 26.29 -29.07
CA VAL A 13 -12.15 25.61 -29.73
C VAL A 13 -13.47 26.27 -29.34
N PHE A 14 -13.68 26.52 -28.05
CA PHE A 14 -14.86 27.20 -27.55
C PHE A 14 -14.99 28.61 -28.14
N SER A 15 -13.92 29.41 -28.14
CA SER A 15 -13.91 30.76 -28.70
C SER A 15 -14.21 30.78 -30.19
N ILE A 16 -13.70 29.81 -30.97
CA ILE A 16 -14.00 29.72 -32.42
C ILE A 16 -15.48 29.37 -32.62
N VAL A 17 -16.01 28.41 -31.88
CA VAL A 17 -17.43 28.02 -31.96
C VAL A 17 -18.34 29.17 -31.53
N ASP A 18 -18.03 29.82 -30.42
CA ASP A 18 -18.79 30.96 -29.88
C ASP A 18 -18.79 32.13 -30.87
N TYR A 19 -17.62 32.50 -31.39
CA TYR A 19 -17.47 33.55 -32.38
C TYR A 19 -18.22 33.26 -33.69
N VAL A 20 -18.21 32.03 -34.20
CA VAL A 20 -18.89 31.66 -35.45
C VAL A 20 -20.41 31.55 -35.27
N THR A 21 -20.86 31.13 -34.09
CA THR A 21 -22.27 30.89 -33.79
C THR A 21 -23.01 32.20 -33.51
N PHE A 22 -22.46 33.04 -32.62
CA PHE A 22 -23.16 34.20 -32.05
C PHE A 22 -22.77 35.55 -32.66
N ASN A 23 -21.75 35.62 -33.52
CA ASN A 23 -21.41 36.89 -34.16
C ASN A 23 -22.36 37.23 -35.31
N GLU A 24 -23.21 38.24 -35.11
CA GLU A 24 -24.20 38.71 -36.08
C GLU A 24 -23.61 39.25 -37.39
N LYS A 25 -22.31 39.54 -37.42
CA LYS A 25 -21.59 39.98 -38.63
C LYS A 25 -21.36 38.83 -39.62
N ILE A 26 -21.37 37.57 -39.17
CA ILE A 26 -21.17 36.39 -40.03
C ILE A 26 -22.53 35.83 -40.44
N LYS A 27 -23.12 36.40 -41.50
CA LYS A 27 -24.42 35.96 -42.05
C LYS A 27 -24.29 34.86 -43.12
N ASN A 28 -23.10 34.69 -43.70
CA ASN A 28 -22.87 33.72 -44.78
C ASN A 28 -22.79 32.29 -44.22
N LYS A 29 -23.73 31.42 -44.65
CA LYS A 29 -23.79 30.02 -44.24
C LYS A 29 -22.54 29.22 -44.64
N ALA A 30 -21.93 29.50 -45.79
CA ALA A 30 -20.74 28.78 -46.26
C ALA A 30 -19.53 29.02 -45.33
N VAL A 31 -19.38 30.24 -44.80
CA VAL A 31 -18.31 30.60 -43.86
C VAL A 31 -18.51 29.89 -42.52
N LYS A 32 -19.75 29.78 -42.04
CA LYS A 32 -20.05 29.01 -40.81
C LYS A 32 -19.71 27.54 -40.97
N VAL A 33 -20.10 26.93 -42.09
CA VAL A 33 -19.80 25.52 -42.39
C VAL A 33 -18.29 25.29 -42.47
N ALA A 34 -17.55 26.15 -43.17
CA ALA A 34 -16.09 26.04 -43.27
C ALA A 34 -15.41 26.12 -41.89
N ALA A 35 -15.85 27.03 -41.03
CA ALA A 35 -15.30 27.16 -39.68
C ALA A 35 -15.60 25.92 -38.80
N TYR A 36 -16.81 25.34 -38.89
CA TYR A 36 -17.11 24.09 -38.20
C TYR A 36 -16.27 22.92 -38.71
N VAL A 37 -16.02 22.84 -40.02
CA VAL A 37 -15.14 21.81 -40.60
C VAL A 37 -13.71 21.95 -40.07
N ILE A 38 -13.20 23.17 -39.95
CA ILE A 38 -11.87 23.43 -39.35
C ILE A 38 -11.84 23.00 -37.89
N VAL A 39 -12.88 23.31 -37.11
CA VAL A 39 -12.99 22.85 -35.71
C VAL A 39 -12.99 21.33 -35.62
N VAL A 40 -13.76 20.64 -36.47
CA VAL A 40 -13.80 19.17 -36.51
C VAL A 40 -12.43 18.59 -36.85
N ILE A 41 -11.72 19.13 -37.84
CA ILE A 41 -10.37 18.69 -38.22
C ILE A 41 -9.39 18.89 -37.04
N LEU A 42 -9.47 20.03 -36.35
CA LEU A 42 -8.63 20.33 -35.19
C LEU A 42 -8.89 19.35 -34.02
N VAL A 43 -10.16 19.03 -33.75
CA VAL A 43 -10.54 18.04 -32.73
C VAL A 43 -10.02 16.65 -33.11
N LEU A 44 -10.17 16.23 -34.37
CA LEU A 44 -9.68 14.93 -34.84
C LEU A 44 -8.16 14.81 -34.76
N TYR A 45 -7.43 15.87 -35.11
CA TYR A 45 -5.97 15.91 -35.02
C TYR A 45 -5.48 15.69 -33.57
N ILE A 46 -6.16 16.30 -32.60
CA ILE A 46 -5.83 16.15 -31.17
C ILE A 46 -6.24 14.79 -30.65
N PHE A 47 -7.42 14.32 -31.03
CA PHE A 47 -7.86 12.99 -30.64
C PHE A 47 -6.83 11.94 -31.10
N ASN A 48 -6.25 12.09 -32.30
CA ASN A 48 -5.17 11.23 -32.77
C ASN A 48 -3.90 11.31 -31.89
N GLY A 49 -3.48 12.52 -31.51
CA GLY A 49 -2.34 12.73 -30.62
C GLY A 49 -2.56 12.12 -29.22
N PHE A 50 -3.72 12.38 -28.62
CA PHE A 50 -4.12 11.83 -27.32
C PHE A 50 -4.24 10.31 -27.36
N ALA A 51 -4.82 9.75 -28.43
CA ALA A 51 -4.92 8.31 -28.63
C ALA A 51 -3.53 7.66 -28.74
N LYS A 52 -2.57 8.29 -29.45
CA LYS A 52 -1.19 7.79 -29.55
C LYS A 52 -0.49 7.77 -28.19
N VAL A 53 -0.58 8.86 -27.42
CA VAL A 53 0.02 8.93 -26.08
C VAL A 53 -0.62 7.93 -25.13
N THR A 54 -1.95 7.84 -25.14
CA THR A 54 -2.70 6.87 -24.31
C THR A 54 -2.34 5.44 -24.68
N LEU A 55 -2.23 5.11 -25.97
CA LEU A 55 -1.83 3.78 -26.43
C LEU A 55 -0.38 3.47 -26.04
N ALA A 56 0.53 4.43 -26.16
CA ALA A 56 1.93 4.26 -25.74
C ALA A 56 2.02 4.00 -24.23
N ASN A 57 1.30 4.79 -23.41
CA ASN A 57 1.25 4.59 -21.96
C ASN A 57 0.61 3.26 -21.58
N SER A 58 -0.49 2.86 -22.25
CA SER A 58 -1.18 1.59 -21.99
C SER A 58 -0.29 0.38 -22.30
N LYS A 59 0.49 0.46 -23.39
CA LYS A 59 1.48 -0.58 -23.75
C LYS A 59 2.61 -0.68 -22.72
N ALA A 60 2.98 0.41 -22.07
CA ALA A 60 4.05 0.44 -21.08
C ALA A 60 3.64 -0.15 -19.72
N ILE A 61 2.34 -0.13 -19.37
CA ILE A 61 1.83 -0.62 -18.07
C ILE A 61 1.69 -2.15 -18.06
N GLY A 62 1.41 -2.78 -19.20
CA GLY A 62 1.17 -4.23 -19.28
C GLY A 62 -0.14 -4.69 -18.62
N PRO A 63 -0.51 -5.97 -18.74
CA PRO A 63 -1.73 -6.49 -18.11
C PRO A 63 -1.56 -6.60 -16.58
N ILE A 64 -2.62 -6.27 -15.84
CA ILE A 64 -2.67 -6.44 -14.37
C ILE A 64 -2.53 -7.92 -14.00
N TYR A 65 -3.08 -8.82 -14.83
CA TYR A 65 -2.85 -10.28 -14.74
C TYR A 65 -1.49 -10.67 -15.34
N ASN A 66 -0.44 -10.17 -14.70
CA ASN A 66 0.96 -10.35 -15.06
C ASN A 66 1.43 -11.81 -14.81
N PRO A 67 2.65 -12.19 -15.21
CA PRO A 67 3.16 -13.56 -14.99
C PRO A 67 3.15 -14.04 -13.53
N GLN A 68 3.28 -13.13 -12.56
CA GLN A 68 3.20 -13.44 -11.13
C GLN A 68 1.81 -14.01 -10.78
N TRP A 69 0.76 -13.27 -11.15
CA TRP A 69 -0.63 -13.69 -10.98
C TRP A 69 -0.94 -14.98 -11.75
N GLN A 70 -0.45 -15.11 -12.99
CA GLN A 70 -0.67 -16.31 -13.79
C GLN A 70 -0.12 -17.58 -13.12
N GLN A 71 1.11 -17.50 -12.60
CA GLN A 71 1.73 -18.63 -11.92
C GLN A 71 1.04 -18.99 -10.60
N ALA A 72 0.61 -17.98 -9.84
CA ALA A 72 -0.19 -18.21 -8.63
C ALA A 72 -1.53 -18.86 -8.98
N GLY A 73 -2.20 -18.41 -10.04
CA GLY A 73 -3.45 -18.97 -10.51
C GLY A 73 -3.35 -20.42 -10.98
N ILE A 74 -2.27 -20.78 -11.69
CA ILE A 74 -1.99 -22.19 -12.07
C ILE A 74 -1.86 -23.04 -10.80
N TRP A 75 -1.03 -22.60 -9.85
CA TRP A 75 -0.84 -23.33 -8.59
C TRP A 75 -2.16 -23.48 -7.83
N VAL A 76 -2.96 -22.41 -7.71
CA VAL A 76 -4.26 -22.44 -7.02
C VAL A 76 -5.20 -23.45 -7.68
N LYS A 77 -5.26 -23.47 -9.01
CA LYS A 77 -6.14 -24.39 -9.74
C LYS A 77 -5.77 -25.85 -9.54
N GLU A 78 -4.48 -26.14 -9.44
CA GLU A 78 -3.95 -27.50 -9.27
C GLU A 78 -3.96 -27.99 -7.80
N ASN A 79 -3.86 -27.08 -6.82
CA ASN A 79 -3.56 -27.44 -5.43
C ASN A 79 -4.67 -27.07 -4.42
N THR A 80 -5.78 -26.48 -4.87
CA THR A 80 -6.89 -26.11 -3.97
C THR A 80 -8.23 -26.70 -4.45
N PRO A 81 -9.18 -27.02 -3.55
CA PRO A 81 -10.53 -27.44 -3.95
C PRO A 81 -11.23 -26.40 -4.84
N LYS A 82 -12.10 -26.84 -5.75
CA LYS A 82 -12.82 -25.93 -6.67
C LYS A 82 -13.82 -25.00 -5.97
N ASP A 83 -14.34 -25.45 -4.84
CA ASP A 83 -15.25 -24.71 -3.95
C ASP A 83 -14.52 -23.88 -2.89
N ALA A 84 -13.19 -23.83 -2.92
CA ALA A 84 -12.43 -23.01 -1.99
C ALA A 84 -12.72 -21.52 -2.18
N VAL A 85 -12.96 -20.83 -1.07
CA VAL A 85 -13.21 -19.39 -1.02
C VAL A 85 -11.94 -18.64 -0.60
N PHE A 86 -11.62 -17.57 -1.32
CA PHE A 86 -10.47 -16.70 -1.07
C PHE A 86 -10.91 -15.36 -0.46
N VAL A 87 -10.11 -14.86 0.47
CA VAL A 87 -10.20 -13.48 0.96
C VAL A 87 -8.91 -12.73 0.62
N HIS A 88 -9.06 -11.48 0.21
CA HIS A 88 -8.00 -10.54 -0.16
C HIS A 88 -8.61 -9.13 -0.19
N TRP A 89 -7.83 -8.08 -0.43
CA TRP A 89 -8.39 -6.75 -0.66
C TRP A 89 -9.24 -6.70 -1.93
N TRP A 90 -10.34 -5.95 -1.95
CA TRP A 90 -11.41 -6.08 -2.96
C TRP A 90 -10.95 -5.93 -4.42
N ASP A 91 -9.91 -5.15 -4.69
CA ASP A 91 -9.47 -4.83 -6.05
C ASP A 91 -8.80 -6.01 -6.80
N TYR A 92 -8.52 -7.11 -6.12
CA TYR A 92 -8.01 -8.34 -6.74
C TYR A 92 -9.10 -9.35 -7.12
N GLY A 93 -10.36 -9.14 -6.73
CA GLY A 93 -11.40 -10.18 -6.81
C GLY A 93 -11.62 -10.74 -8.20
N TYR A 94 -11.68 -9.90 -9.22
CA TYR A 94 -11.85 -10.37 -10.59
C TYR A 94 -10.66 -11.19 -11.11
N LEU A 95 -9.44 -10.92 -10.63
CA LEU A 95 -8.25 -11.70 -10.99
C LEU A 95 -8.31 -13.11 -10.38
N VAL A 96 -8.78 -13.23 -9.15
CA VAL A 96 -8.94 -14.53 -8.48
C VAL A 96 -10.13 -15.29 -9.07
N GLN A 97 -11.28 -14.64 -9.24
CA GLN A 97 -12.48 -15.25 -9.84
C GLN A 97 -12.21 -15.76 -11.27
N THR A 98 -11.61 -14.94 -12.13
CA THR A 98 -11.40 -15.28 -13.55
C THR A 98 -10.11 -16.06 -13.77
N GLY A 99 -9.02 -15.64 -13.14
CA GLY A 99 -7.70 -16.24 -13.37
C GLY A 99 -7.49 -17.53 -12.58
N PHE A 100 -7.93 -17.54 -11.32
CA PHE A 100 -7.72 -18.67 -10.40
C PHE A 100 -8.93 -19.60 -10.36
N GLU A 101 -10.08 -19.18 -10.91
CA GLU A 101 -11.33 -19.95 -10.91
C GLU A 101 -11.76 -20.33 -9.48
N ARG A 102 -11.70 -19.36 -8.55
CA ARG A 102 -12.11 -19.52 -7.13
C ARG A 102 -13.07 -18.43 -6.71
N ALA A 103 -13.98 -18.76 -5.79
CA ALA A 103 -14.90 -17.80 -5.20
C ALA A 103 -14.14 -16.82 -4.30
N THR A 104 -14.63 -15.59 -4.17
CA THR A 104 -14.03 -14.55 -3.32
C THR A 104 -15.07 -13.92 -2.41
N VAL A 105 -14.65 -13.45 -1.24
CA VAL A 105 -15.54 -12.70 -0.33
C VAL A 105 -15.86 -11.32 -0.90
N THR A 106 -14.86 -10.62 -1.42
CA THR A 106 -15.00 -9.26 -1.98
C THR A 106 -14.42 -9.20 -3.38
N ASP A 107 -14.93 -8.29 -4.21
CA ASP A 107 -14.42 -8.05 -5.56
C ASP A 107 -14.56 -6.58 -6.01
N GLY A 108 -14.02 -6.29 -7.20
CA GLY A 108 -13.99 -4.97 -7.82
C GLY A 108 -15.35 -4.31 -8.03
N GLY A 109 -16.43 -5.09 -7.99
CA GLY A 109 -17.79 -4.60 -8.17
C GLY A 109 -18.33 -3.90 -6.93
N ASN A 110 -17.76 -4.17 -5.75
CA ASN A 110 -18.15 -3.55 -4.48
C ASN A 110 -19.67 -3.64 -4.20
N ALA A 111 -20.33 -4.71 -4.67
CA ALA A 111 -21.80 -4.86 -4.60
C ALA A 111 -22.34 -4.85 -3.16
N ILE A 112 -21.53 -5.30 -2.19
CA ILE A 112 -21.82 -5.27 -0.76
C ILE A 112 -20.72 -4.49 -0.05
N GLY A 113 -20.90 -3.17 0.07
CA GLY A 113 -19.92 -2.25 0.65
C GLY A 113 -19.39 -2.64 2.04
N PRO A 114 -20.25 -3.06 3.01
CA PRO A 114 -19.79 -3.43 4.35
C PRO A 114 -18.77 -4.56 4.41
N TRP A 115 -18.72 -5.45 3.41
CA TRP A 115 -17.73 -6.52 3.39
C TRP A 115 -16.30 -6.01 3.18
N ASN A 116 -16.13 -4.91 2.45
CA ASN A 116 -14.83 -4.24 2.35
C ASN A 116 -14.39 -3.66 3.69
N TYR A 117 -15.34 -3.11 4.46
CA TYR A 117 -15.10 -2.66 5.83
C TYR A 117 -14.62 -3.82 6.71
N TYR A 118 -15.32 -4.96 6.69
CA TYR A 118 -14.92 -6.12 7.50
C TYR A 118 -13.58 -6.72 7.06
N VAL A 119 -13.28 -6.78 5.76
CA VAL A 119 -11.96 -7.20 5.27
C VAL A 119 -10.87 -6.21 5.73
N GLY A 120 -11.11 -4.90 5.60
CA GLY A 120 -10.18 -3.88 6.06
C GLY A 120 -9.93 -3.97 7.57
N ARG A 121 -11.00 -4.02 8.38
CA ARG A 121 -10.97 -4.00 9.85
C ARG A 121 -10.50 -5.31 10.47
N HIS A 122 -11.18 -6.40 10.12
CA HIS A 122 -11.04 -7.68 10.79
C HIS A 122 -10.09 -8.63 10.08
N VAL A 123 -9.62 -8.34 8.86
CA VAL A 123 -8.63 -9.18 8.17
C VAL A 123 -7.31 -8.45 8.05
N LEU A 124 -7.23 -7.39 7.25
CA LEU A 124 -5.95 -6.73 6.95
C LEU A 124 -5.40 -5.94 8.15
N THR A 125 -6.27 -5.25 8.89
CA THR A 125 -5.90 -4.46 10.08
C THR A 125 -6.31 -5.13 11.40
N ALA A 126 -6.59 -6.44 11.39
CA ALA A 126 -6.91 -7.18 12.61
C ALA A 126 -5.74 -7.12 13.60
N GLN A 127 -5.97 -6.85 14.87
CA GLN A 127 -4.91 -6.56 15.85
C GLN A 127 -4.30 -7.83 16.46
N ASN A 128 -4.83 -9.00 16.10
CA ASN A 128 -4.32 -10.31 16.46
C ASN A 128 -4.79 -11.36 15.44
N GLN A 129 -4.27 -12.59 15.55
CA GLN A 129 -4.58 -13.68 14.62
C GLN A 129 -5.97 -14.30 14.80
N THR A 130 -6.65 -14.04 15.92
CA THR A 130 -7.95 -14.67 16.23
C THR A 130 -9.15 -13.78 15.87
N GLU A 131 -8.98 -12.45 15.89
CA GLU A 131 -10.01 -11.46 15.51
C GLU A 131 -10.68 -11.76 14.16
N PRO A 132 -9.96 -12.14 13.09
CA PRO A 132 -10.58 -12.42 11.79
C PRO A 132 -11.48 -13.66 11.77
N LEU A 133 -11.27 -14.62 12.67
CA LEU A 133 -11.72 -16.00 12.46
C LEU A 133 -13.24 -16.15 12.38
N SER A 134 -13.99 -15.38 13.17
CA SER A 134 -15.46 -15.44 13.11
C SER A 134 -16.00 -14.90 11.77
N PHE A 135 -15.43 -13.81 11.26
CA PHE A 135 -15.75 -13.25 9.94
C PHE A 135 -15.39 -14.22 8.81
N LEU A 136 -14.17 -14.75 8.85
CA LEU A 136 -13.66 -15.68 7.84
C LEU A 136 -14.46 -16.99 7.81
N LYS A 137 -14.78 -17.55 8.99
CA LYS A 137 -15.59 -18.77 9.09
C LYS A 137 -17.03 -18.56 8.63
N THR A 138 -17.59 -17.37 8.84
CA THR A 138 -18.95 -17.03 8.39
C THR A 138 -19.07 -17.00 6.87
N HIS A 139 -17.98 -16.68 6.16
CA HIS A 139 -17.92 -16.65 4.69
C HIS A 139 -17.26 -17.89 4.10
N ASP A 140 -17.11 -18.97 4.88
CA ASP A 140 -16.47 -20.23 4.46
C ASP A 140 -15.07 -20.04 3.82
N VAL A 141 -14.32 -19.03 4.28
CA VAL A 141 -13.02 -18.69 3.70
C VAL A 141 -12.03 -19.82 3.94
N SER A 142 -11.40 -20.29 2.86
CA SER A 142 -10.39 -21.34 2.90
C SER A 142 -8.96 -20.78 2.81
N TYR A 143 -8.77 -19.68 2.08
CA TYR A 143 -7.46 -19.10 1.81
C TYR A 143 -7.45 -17.57 1.96
N LEU A 144 -6.35 -17.05 2.50
CA LEU A 144 -6.01 -15.63 2.55
C LEU A 144 -4.91 -15.35 1.53
N LEU A 145 -5.10 -14.37 0.65
CA LEU A 145 -4.12 -13.92 -0.33
C LEU A 145 -3.72 -12.47 -0.01
N ILE A 146 -2.41 -12.20 0.02
CA ILE A 146 -1.84 -10.87 0.22
C ILE A 146 -0.65 -10.69 -0.73
N ILE A 147 -0.54 -9.50 -1.35
CA ILE A 147 0.63 -9.11 -2.16
C ILE A 147 1.33 -7.85 -1.63
N SER A 148 2.38 -7.40 -2.32
CA SER A 148 3.17 -6.22 -1.91
C SER A 148 2.43 -4.90 -2.04
N ASP A 149 1.46 -4.82 -2.94
CA ASP A 149 0.70 -3.60 -3.24
C ASP A 149 -0.08 -3.11 -2.02
N GLU A 150 -0.47 -4.00 -1.11
CA GLU A 150 -1.13 -3.68 0.16
C GLU A 150 -0.29 -2.74 1.02
N ILE A 151 1.04 -2.72 0.86
CA ILE A 151 1.91 -1.76 1.55
C ILE A 151 1.57 -0.32 1.10
N GLY A 152 1.42 -0.11 -0.21
CA GLY A 152 1.02 1.18 -0.78
C GLY A 152 -0.47 1.49 -0.59
N LYS A 153 -1.32 0.46 -0.51
CA LYS A 153 -2.77 0.58 -0.31
C LYS A 153 -3.18 0.60 1.17
N TYR A 154 -2.22 0.49 2.10
CA TYR A 154 -2.49 0.47 3.54
C TYR A 154 -3.39 1.62 4.02
N PRO A 155 -3.18 2.88 3.58
CA PRO A 155 -4.08 3.98 3.96
C PRO A 155 -5.54 3.73 3.57
N ALA A 156 -5.78 3.13 2.41
CA ALA A 156 -7.13 2.94 1.89
C ALA A 156 -7.92 1.92 2.72
N PHE A 157 -7.37 0.71 2.91
CA PHE A 157 -8.09 -0.32 3.67
C PHE A 157 -8.10 -0.08 5.18
N SER A 158 -7.11 0.63 5.72
CA SER A 158 -7.11 1.02 7.14
C SER A 158 -8.09 2.15 7.42
N SER A 159 -8.25 3.10 6.48
CA SER A 159 -9.30 4.13 6.55
C SER A 159 -10.68 3.49 6.50
N ILE A 160 -10.92 2.65 5.48
CA ILE A 160 -12.18 1.94 5.32
C ILE A 160 -12.46 1.04 6.53
N GLY A 161 -11.46 0.34 7.09
CA GLY A 161 -11.64 -0.55 8.24
C GLY A 161 -11.70 0.16 9.62
N SER A 162 -11.61 1.48 9.67
CA SER A 162 -11.64 2.22 10.93
C SER A 162 -13.06 2.45 11.45
N ASP A 163 -13.17 2.66 12.77
CA ASP A 163 -14.36 3.26 13.36
C ASP A 163 -14.44 4.79 13.11
N GLU A 164 -15.45 5.45 13.67
CA GLU A 164 -15.63 6.90 13.56
C GLU A 164 -14.42 7.74 14.05
N ASN A 165 -13.55 7.16 14.88
CA ASN A 165 -12.36 7.81 15.44
C ASN A 165 -11.08 7.47 14.67
N TYR A 166 -11.18 6.73 13.55
CA TYR A 166 -10.03 6.37 12.72
C TYR A 166 -9.00 5.52 13.49
N ASP A 167 -9.50 4.59 14.32
CA ASP A 167 -8.69 3.74 15.21
C ASP A 167 -7.68 2.84 14.49
N ARG A 168 -7.96 2.48 13.23
CA ARG A 168 -7.09 1.63 12.41
C ARG A 168 -6.22 2.42 11.42
N TYR A 169 -6.59 3.66 11.11
CA TYR A 169 -5.98 4.42 10.03
C TYR A 169 -4.49 4.65 10.26
N SER A 170 -3.70 4.28 9.26
CA SER A 170 -2.24 4.42 9.25
C SER A 170 -1.67 4.20 7.84
N TRP A 171 -0.35 4.17 7.72
CA TRP A 171 0.40 3.93 6.49
C TRP A 171 1.72 3.23 6.80
N ILE A 172 2.38 2.72 5.75
CA ILE A 172 3.72 2.16 5.82
C ILE A 172 4.62 3.00 4.93
N SER A 173 5.62 3.63 5.52
CA SER A 173 6.59 4.45 4.77
C SER A 173 7.85 3.66 4.47
N THR A 174 8.30 3.75 3.23
CA THR A 174 9.61 3.27 2.79
C THR A 174 10.67 4.34 3.07
N PHE A 175 11.74 3.95 3.74
CA PHE A 175 12.94 4.74 3.94
C PHE A 175 14.07 4.12 3.12
N VAL A 176 14.87 4.94 2.45
CA VAL A 176 15.95 4.47 1.57
C VAL A 176 17.30 4.76 2.24
N LEU A 177 18.24 3.83 2.12
CA LEU A 177 19.59 4.03 2.62
C LEU A 177 20.25 5.22 1.92
N ASP A 178 20.70 6.19 2.71
CA ASP A 178 21.51 7.31 2.25
C ASP A 178 22.92 6.79 1.89
N PRO A 179 23.46 7.12 0.69
CA PRO A 179 24.82 6.72 0.32
C PRO A 179 25.90 7.32 1.23
N ASN A 180 25.60 8.42 1.93
CA ASN A 180 26.53 9.06 2.87
C ASN A 180 26.54 8.31 4.21
N ILE A 181 27.30 7.22 4.25
CA ILE A 181 27.54 6.46 5.47
C ILE A 181 28.46 7.28 6.39
N GLN A 182 28.07 7.45 7.66
CA GLN A 182 28.93 8.10 8.66
C GLN A 182 29.76 7.04 9.40
N GLU A 183 31.05 7.00 9.14
CA GLU A 183 31.99 6.08 9.79
C GLU A 183 32.87 6.78 10.82
N THR A 184 33.01 6.14 11.98
CA THR A 184 33.99 6.49 13.02
C THR A 184 34.90 5.29 13.27
N ARG A 185 35.96 5.44 14.07
CA ARG A 185 36.92 4.35 14.35
C ARG A 185 36.28 3.04 14.83
N ASN A 186 35.15 3.11 15.54
CA ASN A 186 34.53 1.94 16.17
C ASN A 186 33.07 1.70 15.73
N THR A 187 32.48 2.61 14.96
CA THR A 187 31.04 2.61 14.69
C THR A 187 30.75 3.09 13.27
N THR A 188 29.93 2.34 12.55
CA THR A 188 29.36 2.72 11.25
C THR A 188 27.89 3.04 11.46
N VAL A 189 27.43 4.22 11.04
CA VAL A 189 26.01 4.62 11.15
C VAL A 189 25.36 4.58 9.78
N LEU A 190 24.40 3.67 9.62
CA LEU A 190 23.53 3.64 8.44
C LEU A 190 22.40 4.65 8.62
N ILE A 191 22.17 5.49 7.62
CA ILE A 191 21.13 6.51 7.65
C ILE A 191 20.06 6.11 6.65
N TYR A 192 18.82 5.96 7.10
CA TYR A 192 17.67 5.70 6.25
C TYR A 192 16.82 6.95 6.18
N GLY A 193 16.83 7.63 5.04
CA GLY A 193 16.06 8.84 4.80
C GLY A 193 14.66 8.54 4.26
N GLY A 194 13.67 9.31 4.69
CA GLY A 194 12.29 9.14 4.25
C GLY A 194 11.34 10.11 4.94
N GLY A 195 10.08 9.72 5.04
CA GLY A 195 9.06 10.53 5.69
C GLY A 195 7.94 9.67 6.24
N TYR A 196 7.68 9.82 7.53
CA TYR A 196 6.52 9.25 8.19
C TYR A 196 5.88 10.32 9.06
N PRO A 197 4.85 11.03 8.59
CA PRO A 197 4.00 11.81 9.49
C PRO A 197 3.45 10.85 10.55
N PHE A 198 3.27 11.29 11.79
CA PHE A 198 2.70 10.39 12.80
C PHE A 198 1.21 10.14 12.52
N ASP A 199 0.80 8.88 12.65
CA ASP A 199 -0.59 8.42 12.55
C ASP A 199 -1.39 8.63 13.85
N GLU A 200 -0.69 8.95 14.95
CA GLU A 200 -1.26 9.31 16.25
C GLU A 200 -0.40 10.31 17.01
N ASP A 201 -1.00 10.93 18.03
CA ASP A 201 -0.27 11.81 18.93
C ASP A 201 0.78 11.01 19.68
N PHE A 202 2.04 11.46 19.60
CA PHE A 202 3.16 10.79 20.24
C PHE A 202 3.69 11.66 21.38
N VAL A 203 3.85 11.09 22.58
CA VAL A 203 4.39 11.80 23.75
C VAL A 203 5.70 11.17 24.16
N TYR A 204 6.74 12.00 24.27
CA TYR A 204 8.06 11.56 24.72
C TYR A 204 8.68 12.59 25.66
N GLN A 205 9.10 12.13 26.85
CA GLN A 205 9.69 12.98 27.90
C GLN A 205 8.86 14.24 28.23
N GLY A 206 7.53 14.10 28.26
CA GLY A 206 6.60 15.20 28.55
C GLY A 206 6.35 16.16 27.38
N LYS A 207 6.99 15.97 26.22
CA LYS A 207 6.72 16.74 25.00
C LYS A 207 5.73 15.99 24.11
N LEU A 208 4.70 16.70 23.67
CA LEU A 208 3.72 16.23 22.69
C LEU A 208 4.22 16.49 21.27
N PHE A 209 4.13 15.47 20.42
CA PHE A 209 4.34 15.49 18.99
C PHE A 209 3.00 15.20 18.32
N PRO A 210 2.27 16.24 17.89
CA PRO A 210 0.92 16.05 17.35
C PRO A 210 0.93 15.22 16.06
N ARG A 211 -0.09 14.36 15.90
CA ARG A 211 -0.32 13.58 14.68
C ARG A 211 -0.31 14.47 13.44
N GLN A 212 0.27 13.98 12.35
CA GLN A 212 0.43 14.64 11.05
C GLN A 212 1.20 15.97 11.01
N ALA A 213 1.24 16.76 12.09
CA ALA A 213 2.05 17.97 12.20
C ALA A 213 3.51 17.67 12.58
N SER A 214 3.75 16.49 13.15
CA SER A 214 5.09 15.96 13.44
C SER A 214 5.29 14.61 12.76
N GLY A 215 6.54 14.21 12.56
CA GLY A 215 6.84 12.93 11.93
C GLY A 215 8.31 12.55 11.99
N ILE A 216 8.63 11.38 11.46
CA ILE A 216 9.99 10.86 11.35
C ILE A 216 10.54 11.21 9.97
N GLY A 217 11.70 11.87 9.92
CA GLY A 217 12.42 12.20 8.68
C GLY A 217 13.55 11.24 8.35
N ALA A 218 14.12 10.56 9.35
CA ALA A 218 15.17 9.57 9.12
C ALA A 218 15.30 8.59 10.29
N PHE A 219 15.96 7.46 10.04
CA PHE A 219 16.47 6.56 11.07
C PHE A 219 18.00 6.47 11.00
N LEU A 220 18.64 6.49 12.16
CA LEU A 220 20.07 6.26 12.35
C LEU A 220 20.27 4.89 12.97
N LEU A 221 20.95 3.99 12.27
CA LEU A 221 21.22 2.62 12.69
C LEU A 221 22.73 2.45 12.93
N PRO A 222 23.19 2.61 14.19
CA PRO A 222 24.58 2.43 14.53
C PRO A 222 24.97 0.94 14.60
N LEU A 223 26.06 0.58 13.94
CA LEU A 223 26.69 -0.73 13.95
C LEU A 223 28.04 -0.61 14.67
N SER A 224 28.25 -1.36 15.75
CA SER A 224 29.53 -1.43 16.44
C SER A 224 30.45 -2.42 15.75
N ASN A 225 31.66 -1.98 15.41
CA ASN A 225 32.72 -2.81 14.83
C ASN A 225 33.54 -3.44 15.96
N SER A 226 33.13 -4.62 16.42
CA SER A 226 33.86 -5.39 17.43
C SER A 226 34.34 -6.72 16.82
N GLY A 227 35.58 -6.72 16.28
CA GLY A 227 36.16 -7.89 15.60
C GLY A 227 35.52 -8.19 14.24
N ASN A 228 35.32 -9.48 13.92
CA ASN A 228 34.74 -9.94 12.64
C ASN A 228 33.20 -9.80 12.54
N ASN A 229 32.51 -9.42 13.62
CA ASN A 229 31.06 -9.29 13.65
C ASN A 229 30.63 -7.86 13.99
N SER A 230 29.72 -7.31 13.19
CA SER A 230 29.06 -6.04 13.49
C SER A 230 27.85 -6.29 14.39
N VAL A 231 27.77 -5.58 15.51
CA VAL A 231 26.63 -5.65 16.45
C VAL A 231 25.75 -4.43 16.26
N LEU A 232 24.46 -4.64 16.03
CA LEU A 232 23.49 -3.55 15.94
C LEU A 232 23.26 -2.92 17.31
N LEU A 233 23.58 -1.64 17.43
CA LEU A 233 23.28 -0.82 18.60
C LEU A 233 21.87 -0.23 18.45
N GLN A 234 21.32 0.29 19.55
CA GLN A 234 19.96 0.84 19.54
C GLN A 234 19.83 1.99 18.52
N PRO A 235 18.90 1.87 17.55
CA PRO A 235 18.68 2.91 16.56
C PRO A 235 17.99 4.14 17.15
N THR A 236 18.09 5.23 16.40
CA THR A 236 17.46 6.51 16.73
C THR A 236 16.62 6.98 15.55
N ALA A 237 15.39 7.42 15.81
CA ALA A 237 14.57 8.15 14.86
C ALA A 237 14.86 9.66 14.96
N ILE A 238 14.99 10.31 13.80
CA ILE A 238 15.03 11.77 13.69
C ILE A 238 13.59 12.24 13.51
N VAL A 239 13.00 12.74 14.59
CA VAL A 239 11.65 13.30 14.60
C VAL A 239 11.72 14.79 14.30
N VAL A 240 10.90 15.25 13.36
CA VAL A 240 10.76 16.65 12.97
C VAL A 240 9.43 17.17 13.49
N SER A 241 9.46 18.30 14.19
CA SER A 241 8.27 18.98 14.71
C SER A 241 8.52 20.48 14.77
N ASN A 242 7.62 21.28 14.17
CA ASN A 242 7.74 22.75 14.11
C ASN A 242 9.10 23.28 13.60
N GLY A 243 9.72 22.55 12.67
CA GLY A 243 11.05 22.90 12.11
C GLY A 243 12.25 22.49 12.99
N GLU A 244 12.02 21.95 14.18
CA GLU A 244 13.07 21.41 15.06
C GLU A 244 13.23 19.89 14.87
N GLN A 245 14.46 19.39 15.09
CA GLN A 245 14.77 17.96 15.03
C GLN A 245 15.05 17.37 16.42
N PHE A 246 14.51 16.19 16.69
CA PHE A 246 14.65 15.45 17.93
C PHE A 246 15.20 14.05 17.64
N LYS A 247 16.16 13.61 18.45
CA LYS A 247 16.69 12.26 18.42
C LYS A 247 15.97 11.42 19.46
N ILE A 248 15.16 10.47 19.00
CA ILE A 248 14.33 9.64 19.88
C ILE A 248 14.69 8.17 19.65
N PRO A 249 14.97 7.37 20.70
CA PRO A 249 15.29 5.95 20.53
C PRO A 249 14.17 5.20 19.81
N LEU A 250 14.54 4.28 18.92
CA LEU A 250 13.62 3.33 18.32
C LEU A 250 13.67 2.02 19.13
N GLU A 251 12.51 1.43 19.42
CA GLU A 251 12.42 0.25 20.28
C GLU A 251 12.60 -1.06 19.52
N CYS A 252 12.40 -1.11 18.19
CA CYS A 252 12.40 -2.35 17.43
C CYS A 252 13.03 -2.22 16.04
N VAL A 253 13.87 -3.21 15.68
CA VAL A 253 14.34 -3.45 14.32
C VAL A 253 14.05 -4.89 13.94
N PHE A 254 13.49 -5.10 12.75
CA PHE A 254 13.34 -6.41 12.16
C PHE A 254 14.33 -6.59 11.02
N VAL A 255 15.29 -7.50 11.18
CA VAL A 255 16.36 -7.74 10.21
C VAL A 255 16.70 -9.23 10.20
N ASN A 256 17.00 -9.78 9.02
CA ASN A 256 17.37 -11.20 8.86
C ASN A 256 16.35 -12.18 9.48
N GLY A 257 15.05 -11.87 9.35
CA GLY A 257 13.96 -12.70 9.88
C GLY A 257 13.82 -12.69 11.40
N LYS A 258 14.53 -11.80 12.11
CA LYS A 258 14.49 -11.69 13.56
C LYS A 258 14.09 -10.29 14.00
N GLU A 259 13.22 -10.25 15.00
CA GLU A 259 12.89 -9.03 15.73
C GLU A 259 13.94 -8.80 16.82
N ILE A 260 14.55 -7.61 16.81
CA ILE A 260 15.50 -7.14 17.82
C ILE A 260 14.83 -6.00 18.55
N ASN A 261 14.56 -6.19 19.84
CA ASN A 261 13.98 -5.18 20.73
C ASN A 261 15.08 -4.55 21.58
N PHE A 262 14.95 -3.24 21.85
CA PHE A 262 15.91 -2.46 22.60
C PHE A 262 15.31 -1.91 23.90
N GLU A 263 16.15 -1.72 24.92
CA GLU A 263 15.71 -1.40 26.28
C GLU A 263 15.23 0.04 26.45
N ASN A 264 15.92 1.02 25.83
CA ASN A 264 15.54 2.43 26.03
C ASN A 264 14.23 2.74 25.34
N LYS A 265 13.29 3.31 26.10
CA LYS A 265 11.97 3.68 25.61
C LYS A 265 12.02 4.88 24.68
N GLY A 266 11.11 4.89 23.70
CA GLY A 266 11.00 5.93 22.70
C GLY A 266 9.86 5.64 21.74
N ILE A 267 10.18 5.49 20.45
CA ILE A 267 9.21 5.11 19.43
C ILE A 267 9.00 3.60 19.47
N SER A 268 7.78 3.18 19.82
CA SER A 268 7.38 1.77 19.96
C SER A 268 7.05 1.06 18.63
N GLY A 269 7.19 1.77 17.51
CA GLY A 269 7.18 1.18 16.17
C GLY A 269 8.40 0.30 15.90
N CYS A 270 8.41 -0.34 14.74
CA CYS A 270 9.50 -1.22 14.32
C CYS A 270 9.97 -0.90 12.91
N LEU A 271 11.29 -0.87 12.71
CA LEU A 271 11.89 -0.68 11.40
C LEU A 271 12.29 -2.01 10.79
N ARG A 272 11.65 -2.43 9.70
CA ARG A 272 12.02 -3.62 8.95
C ARG A 272 13.05 -3.28 7.88
N ILE A 273 14.24 -3.86 7.95
CA ILE A 273 15.26 -3.73 6.91
C ILE A 273 14.92 -4.65 5.74
N ILE A 274 14.98 -4.11 4.53
CA ILE A 274 14.74 -4.83 3.28
C ILE A 274 15.85 -4.50 2.27
N PRO A 275 16.13 -5.42 1.32
CA PRO A 275 17.08 -5.14 0.27
C PRO A 275 16.61 -4.00 -0.65
N SER A 276 17.57 -3.41 -1.36
CA SER A 276 17.29 -2.64 -2.57
C SER A 276 18.12 -3.14 -3.75
N ILE A 277 17.63 -2.89 -4.96
CA ILE A 277 18.30 -3.22 -6.21
C ILE A 277 18.39 -1.95 -7.06
N ASP A 278 19.62 -1.58 -7.41
CA ASP A 278 19.92 -0.38 -8.18
C ASP A 278 19.76 -0.58 -9.71
N GLU A 279 20.04 0.47 -10.49
CA GLU A 279 19.94 0.42 -11.95
C GLU A 279 20.89 -0.57 -12.61
N GLN A 280 22.02 -0.86 -11.96
CA GLN A 280 23.03 -1.82 -12.41
C GLN A 280 22.74 -3.25 -11.92
N ASN A 281 21.55 -3.51 -11.37
CA ASN A 281 21.13 -4.79 -10.78
C ASN A 281 22.02 -5.24 -9.61
N ARG A 282 22.68 -4.32 -8.92
CA ARG A 282 23.43 -4.64 -7.70
C ARG A 282 22.48 -4.68 -6.53
N ILE A 283 22.57 -5.75 -5.74
CA ILE A 283 21.75 -5.97 -4.55
C ILE A 283 22.47 -5.35 -3.35
N ASN A 284 21.81 -4.45 -2.65
CA ASN A 284 22.20 -4.01 -1.32
C ASN A 284 21.24 -4.63 -0.29
N PRO A 285 21.69 -5.60 0.54
CA PRO A 285 20.81 -6.28 1.50
C PRO A 285 20.21 -5.34 2.57
N ASN A 286 20.85 -4.19 2.81
CA ASN A 286 20.43 -3.18 3.78
C ASN A 286 19.94 -1.90 3.08
N GLY A 287 19.56 -1.98 1.80
CA GLY A 287 19.38 -0.82 0.94
C GLY A 287 18.11 0.01 1.20
N ALA A 288 17.13 -0.53 1.90
CA ALA A 288 15.92 0.19 2.28
C ALA A 288 15.34 -0.35 3.60
N ALA A 289 14.32 0.33 4.10
CA ALA A 289 13.59 -0.05 5.28
C ALA A 289 12.10 0.32 5.18
N LEU A 290 11.25 -0.44 5.87
CA LEU A 290 9.83 -0.14 6.04
C LEU A 290 9.59 0.19 7.52
N TYR A 291 9.03 1.35 7.80
CA TYR A 291 8.62 1.69 9.16
C TYR A 291 7.18 1.24 9.42
N LEU A 292 7.01 0.45 10.47
CA LEU A 292 5.71 0.01 10.97
C LEU A 292 5.43 0.71 12.30
N SER A 293 4.41 1.55 12.33
CA SER A 293 3.98 2.24 13.55
C SER A 293 3.43 1.26 14.60
N PRO A 294 3.20 1.71 15.85
CA PRO A 294 2.56 0.89 16.87
C PRO A 294 1.21 0.31 16.42
N ARG A 295 0.44 1.07 15.63
CA ARG A 295 -0.83 0.63 15.04
C ARG A 295 -0.63 -0.45 14.00
N VAL A 296 0.38 -0.32 13.13
CA VAL A 296 0.63 -1.26 12.04
C VAL A 296 1.30 -2.54 12.49
N ARG A 297 2.33 -2.48 13.36
CA ARG A 297 3.19 -3.63 13.67
C ARG A 297 2.43 -4.85 14.21
N ARG A 298 1.29 -4.64 14.86
CA ARG A 298 0.48 -5.70 15.47
C ARG A 298 -0.56 -6.29 14.53
N THR A 299 -0.76 -5.69 13.35
CA THR A 299 -1.81 -6.15 12.44
C THR A 299 -1.52 -7.52 11.84
N LEU A 300 -2.57 -8.25 11.47
CA LEU A 300 -2.42 -9.53 10.77
C LEU A 300 -1.60 -9.38 9.49
N PHE A 301 -1.84 -8.32 8.71
CA PHE A 301 -1.04 -7.99 7.53
C PHE A 301 0.45 -7.88 7.87
N ALA A 302 0.81 -7.06 8.87
CA ALA A 302 2.21 -6.91 9.26
C ALA A 302 2.80 -8.23 9.76
N ARG A 303 2.06 -8.99 10.58
CA ARG A 303 2.53 -10.25 11.16
C ARG A 303 2.78 -11.33 10.11
N LEU A 304 1.85 -11.52 9.17
CA LEU A 304 1.95 -12.57 8.15
C LEU A 304 2.82 -12.14 6.98
N TYR A 305 2.52 -11.00 6.36
CA TYR A 305 3.16 -10.59 5.11
C TYR A 305 4.52 -9.94 5.36
N ILE A 306 4.59 -9.04 6.35
CA ILE A 306 5.80 -8.27 6.64
C ILE A 306 6.78 -9.11 7.49
N TYR A 307 6.39 -9.58 8.66
CA TYR A 307 7.31 -10.34 9.52
C TYR A 307 7.48 -11.81 9.11
N GLY A 308 6.57 -12.35 8.30
CA GLY A 308 6.64 -13.76 7.91
C GLY A 308 6.44 -14.71 9.10
N LEU A 309 5.65 -14.30 10.10
CA LEU A 309 5.40 -15.13 11.26
C LEU A 309 4.62 -16.40 10.86
N ASP A 310 5.16 -17.56 11.21
CA ASP A 310 4.44 -18.83 11.08
C ASP A 310 3.32 -18.91 12.14
N SER A 311 2.22 -19.54 11.77
CA SER A 311 1.04 -19.70 12.61
C SER A 311 0.33 -20.98 12.24
N ASP A 312 -0.15 -21.72 13.23
CA ASP A 312 -0.98 -22.90 13.01
C ASP A 312 -2.33 -22.54 12.36
N ILE A 313 -2.82 -21.31 12.61
CA ILE A 313 -4.07 -20.78 12.07
C ILE A 313 -3.90 -20.37 10.60
N TYR A 314 -2.79 -19.70 10.26
CA TYR A 314 -2.51 -19.22 8.91
C TYR A 314 -1.28 -19.92 8.38
N LYS A 315 -1.47 -21.07 7.71
CA LYS A 315 -0.35 -21.83 7.17
C LYS A 315 0.00 -21.33 5.77
N LEU A 316 1.20 -20.80 5.59
CA LEU A 316 1.70 -20.40 4.27
C LEU A 316 1.78 -21.65 3.38
N VAL A 317 1.08 -21.62 2.23
CA VAL A 317 1.02 -22.74 1.27
C VAL A 317 1.55 -22.37 -0.10
N TYR A 318 1.62 -21.08 -0.41
CA TYR A 318 2.22 -20.57 -1.64
C TYR A 318 2.96 -19.28 -1.38
N ILE A 319 4.13 -19.17 -1.99
CA ILE A 319 4.95 -17.97 -2.08
C ILE A 319 5.75 -18.04 -3.37
N ASP A 320 5.91 -16.92 -4.06
CA ASP A 320 6.69 -16.81 -5.31
C ASP A 320 8.05 -16.11 -5.12
N GLU A 321 8.46 -15.91 -3.86
CA GLU A 321 9.76 -15.33 -3.47
C GLU A 321 10.93 -16.12 -4.08
N ASP A 322 10.87 -17.45 -4.06
CA ASP A 322 11.87 -18.37 -4.65
C ASP A 322 11.95 -18.27 -6.18
N LYS A 323 11.00 -17.57 -6.82
CA LYS A 323 10.96 -17.33 -8.26
C LYS A 323 11.45 -15.93 -8.63
N GLY A 324 12.09 -15.23 -7.69
CA GLY A 324 12.77 -13.96 -7.92
C GLY A 324 12.00 -12.71 -7.48
N ALA A 325 11.01 -12.84 -6.60
CA ALA A 325 10.20 -11.71 -6.10
C ALA A 325 10.33 -11.52 -4.57
N PRO A 326 11.53 -11.36 -3.98
CA PRO A 326 11.64 -11.00 -2.57
C PRO A 326 11.06 -9.60 -2.33
N LEU A 327 10.66 -9.31 -1.09
CA LEU A 327 10.25 -7.94 -0.75
C LEU A 327 11.47 -7.02 -0.81
N VAL A 328 11.51 -6.15 -1.83
CA VAL A 328 12.69 -5.35 -2.18
C VAL A 328 12.27 -4.00 -2.76
N VAL A 329 13.13 -2.99 -2.61
CA VAL A 329 13.01 -1.74 -3.37
C VAL A 329 13.80 -1.86 -4.67
N TRP A 330 13.13 -1.99 -5.80
CA TRP A 330 13.74 -2.01 -7.13
C TRP A 330 13.48 -0.71 -7.87
N ARG A 331 14.55 0.04 -8.20
CA ARG A 331 14.44 1.33 -8.93
C ARG A 331 13.43 2.30 -8.30
N GLY A 332 13.47 2.41 -6.97
CA GLY A 332 12.58 3.27 -6.19
C GLY A 332 11.15 2.76 -6.03
N ARG A 333 10.81 1.59 -6.59
CA ARG A 333 9.51 0.94 -6.41
C ARG A 333 9.62 -0.23 -5.47
N LEU A 334 8.68 -0.33 -4.54
CA LEU A 334 8.55 -1.51 -3.70
C LEU A 334 7.89 -2.61 -4.52
N ILE A 335 8.57 -3.75 -4.62
CA ILE A 335 8.04 -4.97 -5.23
C ILE A 335 8.17 -6.09 -4.20
N GLY A 336 7.32 -7.11 -4.29
CA GLY A 336 7.41 -8.25 -3.39
C GLY A 336 6.53 -9.41 -3.82
N PRO A 337 6.50 -10.45 -2.98
CA PRO A 337 5.90 -11.70 -3.35
C PRO A 337 4.38 -11.68 -3.28
N LEU A 338 3.73 -12.56 -4.04
CA LEU A 338 2.35 -12.98 -3.79
C LEU A 338 2.40 -14.15 -2.81
N LYS A 339 1.67 -14.02 -1.70
CA LYS A 339 1.60 -15.06 -0.66
C LYS A 339 0.17 -15.53 -0.46
N ILE A 340 0.01 -16.84 -0.27
CA ILE A 340 -1.28 -17.48 0.03
C ILE A 340 -1.14 -18.33 1.28
N TRP A 341 -2.03 -18.09 2.25
CA TRP A 341 -2.16 -18.87 3.47
C TRP A 341 -3.43 -19.69 3.45
N LYS A 342 -3.33 -20.97 3.79
CA LYS A 342 -4.48 -21.80 4.13
C LYS A 342 -4.90 -21.49 5.56
N ILE A 343 -6.20 -21.31 5.76
CA ILE A 343 -6.77 -20.98 7.07
C ILE A 343 -7.22 -22.25 7.76
N ASN A 344 -6.66 -22.53 8.93
CA ASN A 344 -7.06 -23.63 9.80
C ASN A 344 -7.87 -23.05 10.98
N TYR A 345 -9.13 -23.42 11.07
CA TYR A 345 -10.01 -22.93 12.12
C TYR A 345 -9.88 -23.78 13.39
N PRO A 346 -9.55 -23.18 14.55
CA PRO A 346 -9.77 -23.80 15.84
C PRO A 346 -11.23 -24.25 16.01
N SER A 347 -11.43 -25.35 16.75
CA SER A 347 -12.75 -25.99 16.90
C SER A 347 -13.81 -25.11 17.59
N ASP A 348 -13.37 -24.15 18.39
CA ASP A 348 -14.18 -23.21 19.17
C ASP A 348 -14.62 -21.96 18.39
N VAL A 349 -14.09 -21.73 17.18
CA VAL A 349 -14.50 -20.58 16.35
C VAL A 349 -15.97 -20.71 15.97
N LYS A 350 -16.76 -19.67 16.25
CA LYS A 350 -18.18 -19.59 15.89
C LYS A 350 -18.41 -18.66 14.72
N THR A 351 -19.39 -19.00 13.88
CA THR A 351 -19.94 -18.07 12.88
C THR A 351 -20.74 -16.98 13.57
N ASN A 352 -20.88 -15.83 12.89
CA ASN A 352 -21.67 -14.71 13.38
C ASN A 352 -22.41 -14.08 12.20
N SER A 353 -23.75 -14.19 12.21
CA SER A 353 -24.62 -13.74 11.13
C SER A 353 -24.54 -12.23 10.85
N VAL A 354 -24.05 -11.43 11.81
CA VAL A 354 -23.78 -9.99 11.62
C VAL A 354 -22.86 -9.74 10.42
N TYR A 355 -21.93 -10.66 10.15
CA TYR A 355 -21.00 -10.54 9.04
C TYR A 355 -21.64 -10.80 7.67
N LEU A 356 -22.86 -11.36 7.62
CA LEU A 356 -23.62 -11.56 6.37
C LEU A 356 -24.51 -10.36 6.03
N GLU A 357 -24.59 -9.36 6.92
CA GLU A 357 -25.44 -8.20 6.68
C GLU A 357 -24.90 -7.29 5.58
N THR A 358 -25.81 -6.71 4.80
CA THR A 358 -25.51 -5.84 3.65
C THR A 358 -25.53 -4.36 3.99
N ALA A 359 -25.87 -4.02 5.24
CA ALA A 359 -25.81 -2.67 5.79
C ALA A 359 -24.69 -2.56 6.83
N TYR A 360 -24.16 -1.35 7.02
CA TYR A 360 -23.19 -1.09 8.08
C TYR A 360 -23.87 -1.14 9.45
N GLN A 361 -23.29 -1.89 10.39
CA GLN A 361 -23.76 -1.96 11.78
C GLN A 361 -23.78 -0.60 12.46
N ASN A 362 -22.73 0.20 12.21
CA ASN A 362 -22.61 1.56 12.69
C ASN A 362 -22.67 2.52 11.49
N PRO A 363 -23.78 3.28 11.31
CA PRO A 363 -23.91 4.24 10.22
C PRO A 363 -22.81 5.30 10.20
N SER A 364 -22.21 5.62 11.35
CA SER A 364 -21.14 6.64 11.48
C SER A 364 -19.86 6.26 10.72
N VAL A 365 -19.66 4.97 10.45
CA VAL A 365 -18.51 4.43 9.72
C VAL A 365 -18.56 4.73 8.22
N THR A 366 -19.72 5.20 7.72
CA THR A 366 -19.88 5.55 6.29
C THR A 366 -19.36 6.95 5.93
N PHE A 367 -19.02 7.77 6.93
CA PHE A 367 -18.59 9.15 6.69
C PHE A 367 -17.07 9.25 6.56
N VAL A 368 -16.62 9.88 5.48
CA VAL A 368 -15.23 10.27 5.31
C VAL A 368 -14.92 11.42 6.28
N ASN A 369 -14.01 11.20 7.24
CA ASN A 369 -13.58 12.25 8.16
C ASN A 369 -12.72 13.29 7.42
N LYS A 370 -13.20 14.54 7.47
CA LYS A 370 -12.59 15.69 6.81
C LYS A 370 -11.22 16.08 7.35
N GLU A 371 -10.86 15.63 8.55
CA GLU A 371 -9.53 15.90 9.13
C GLU A 371 -8.39 15.18 8.39
N TYR A 372 -8.70 14.16 7.57
CA TYR A 372 -7.72 13.35 6.85
C TYR A 372 -7.53 13.74 5.38
N TYR A 373 -8.19 14.82 4.90
CA TYR A 373 -8.14 15.29 3.50
C TYR A 373 -7.64 16.72 3.33
#